data_AF-A0A2E8DTP7-F1
#
_entry.id   AF-A0A2E8DTP7-F1
#
_cell.length_a   1.000
_cell.length_b   1.000
_cell.length_c   1.000
_cell.angle_alpha   90.00
_cell.angle_beta   90.00
_cell.angle_gamma   90.00
#
_symmetry.space_group_name_H-M   'P 1'
#
loop_
_entity.id
_entity.type
_entity.pdbx_description
1 polymer ?
#
loop_
_entity_poly.entity_id
_entity_poly.type
_entity_poly.pdbx_seq_one_letter_code
_entity_poly.pdbx_strand_id
1 'polypeptide(L)'
;MRKIFFLLTGILFMVCSVSVLAKTTEKPVIRVIGGKADDYKDSQGRIWFGGLQKFNIKDDDSWGGWIGTEPQTAEVKNLTDAAKAQADKAGYDHAIFHTVSWAKYPDTVQMGLRTGNGVFDVTYLVGEHWSPDNRGFDIFIEDENVAPLYVAPGADEIDIKIFKNVSVTDGVLNLNFAGNEETGKGDLNATFSGIEVIPVGKGTAVNPKAKLASVWAEIKKN
;
A
#
# COMPACT_ATOMS: atom_id res chain seq x y z
N MET A 1 36.87 -78.23 -18.07
CA MET A 1 36.06 -77.83 -16.89
C MET A 1 35.54 -76.41 -17.11
N ARG A 2 34.27 -76.19 -16.73
CA ARG A 2 33.35 -75.16 -17.20
C ARG A 2 33.77 -73.72 -16.88
N LYS A 3 33.59 -72.84 -17.88
CA LYS A 3 33.50 -71.38 -17.78
C LYS A 3 32.26 -71.01 -16.96
N ILE A 4 32.40 -70.12 -15.98
CA ILE A 4 31.26 -69.50 -15.28
C ILE A 4 31.31 -68.00 -15.55
N PHE A 5 30.37 -67.58 -16.38
CA PHE A 5 29.89 -66.21 -16.50
C PHE A 5 29.17 -65.82 -15.20
N PHE A 6 29.41 -64.62 -14.66
CA PHE A 6 28.42 -63.95 -13.83
C PHE A 6 28.26 -62.50 -14.27
N LEU A 7 26.98 -62.13 -14.30
CA LEU A 7 26.34 -60.98 -14.91
C LEU A 7 26.55 -59.68 -14.14
N LEU A 8 26.37 -58.60 -14.91
CA LEU A 8 26.13 -57.21 -14.53
C LEU A 8 25.28 -57.00 -13.26
N THR A 9 25.68 -56.01 -12.47
CA THR A 9 24.76 -55.06 -11.83
C THR A 9 25.36 -53.65 -11.94
N GLY A 10 24.87 -52.90 -12.93
CA GLY A 10 25.16 -51.47 -13.09
C GLY A 10 24.40 -50.67 -12.05
N ILE A 11 25.12 -49.88 -11.24
CA ILE A 11 24.52 -48.87 -10.37
C ILE A 11 24.43 -47.58 -11.20
N LEU A 12 23.24 -47.32 -11.73
CA LEU A 12 22.86 -46.06 -12.35
C LEU A 12 22.62 -45.04 -11.22
N PHE A 13 23.62 -44.20 -10.92
CA PHE A 13 23.41 -43.03 -10.06
C PHE A 13 22.66 -41.96 -10.86
N MET A 14 21.32 -42.03 -10.82
CA MET A 14 20.46 -40.97 -11.30
C MET A 14 20.48 -39.84 -10.26
N VAL A 15 21.41 -38.91 -10.42
CA VAL A 15 21.40 -37.64 -9.69
C VAL A 15 20.25 -36.82 -10.26
N CYS A 16 19.05 -36.98 -9.71
CA CYS A 16 17.99 -35.99 -9.87
C CYS A 16 18.46 -34.72 -9.14
N SER A 17 19.22 -33.88 -9.83
CA SER A 17 19.36 -32.47 -9.47
C SER A 17 17.97 -31.86 -9.60
N VAL A 18 17.20 -31.91 -8.50
CA VAL A 18 16.01 -31.08 -8.35
C VAL A 18 16.55 -29.66 -8.28
N SER A 19 16.63 -29.02 -9.43
CA SER A 19 16.78 -27.58 -9.53
C SER A 19 15.55 -27.01 -8.84
N VAL A 20 15.67 -26.74 -7.54
CA VAL A 20 14.75 -25.87 -6.82
C VAL A 20 14.94 -24.52 -7.50
N LEU A 21 14.18 -24.28 -8.58
CA LEU A 21 13.93 -22.93 -9.03
C LEU A 21 13.30 -22.26 -7.83
N ALA A 22 14.09 -21.46 -7.10
CA ALA A 22 13.54 -20.46 -6.23
C ALA A 22 12.55 -19.67 -7.09
N LYS A 23 11.25 -19.83 -6.86
CA LYS A 23 10.25 -18.92 -7.40
C LYS A 23 10.68 -17.55 -6.88
N THR A 24 11.29 -16.74 -7.73
CA THR A 24 11.35 -15.30 -7.52
C THR A 24 9.90 -14.84 -7.58
N THR A 25 9.22 -14.89 -6.44
CA THR A 25 7.92 -14.28 -6.27
C THR A 25 8.13 -12.79 -6.46
N GLU A 26 7.61 -12.29 -7.57
CA GLU A 26 7.63 -10.87 -7.87
C GLU A 26 6.97 -10.13 -6.69
N LYS A 27 7.66 -9.14 -6.10
CA LYS A 27 7.12 -8.40 -4.95
C LYS A 27 5.74 -7.83 -5.30
N PRO A 28 4.69 -8.04 -4.49
CA PRO A 28 3.35 -7.61 -4.85
C PRO A 28 3.24 -6.09 -4.88
N VAL A 29 2.34 -5.58 -5.72
CA VAL A 29 1.79 -4.23 -5.57
C VAL A 29 0.50 -4.38 -4.77
N ILE A 30 0.40 -3.66 -3.65
CA ILE A 30 -0.76 -3.75 -2.75
C ILE A 30 -1.48 -2.40 -2.79
N ARG A 31 -2.80 -2.44 -2.92
CA ARG A 31 -3.67 -1.27 -2.89
C ARG A 31 -4.81 -1.54 -1.95
N VAL A 32 -5.17 -0.57 -1.12
CA VAL A 32 -6.24 -0.70 -0.13
C VAL A 32 -7.20 0.46 -0.33
N ILE A 33 -8.50 0.15 -0.44
CA ILE A 33 -9.57 1.15 -0.44
C ILE A 33 -10.20 1.22 0.96
N GLY A 34 -10.13 2.38 1.59
CA GLY A 34 -10.72 2.64 2.89
C GLY A 34 -12.25 2.59 2.84
N GLY A 35 -12.87 2.31 3.98
CA GLY A 35 -14.32 2.31 4.14
C GLY A 35 -15.08 1.20 3.43
N LYS A 36 -14.39 0.24 2.78
CA LYS A 36 -15.00 -0.88 2.06
C LYS A 36 -14.56 -2.24 2.59
N ALA A 37 -15.51 -3.18 2.65
CA ALA A 37 -15.23 -4.59 2.93
C ALA A 37 -14.82 -5.36 1.67
N ASP A 38 -15.49 -5.05 0.55
CA ASP A 38 -15.25 -5.71 -0.73
C ASP A 38 -14.14 -5.02 -1.53
N ASP A 39 -13.46 -5.82 -2.34
CA ASP A 39 -12.45 -5.34 -3.28
C ASP A 39 -13.08 -4.45 -4.36
N TYR A 40 -12.32 -3.47 -4.80
CA TYR A 40 -12.71 -2.52 -5.83
C TYR A 40 -11.76 -2.62 -7.02
N LYS A 41 -12.32 -2.74 -8.22
CA LYS A 41 -11.58 -2.66 -9.48
C LYS A 41 -11.77 -1.26 -10.07
N ASP A 42 -10.68 -0.52 -10.22
CA ASP A 42 -10.73 0.82 -10.78
C ASP A 42 -10.80 0.82 -12.32
N SER A 43 -10.98 2.01 -12.90
CA SER A 43 -11.09 2.24 -14.34
C SER A 43 -9.87 1.79 -15.14
N GLN A 44 -8.72 1.65 -14.50
CA GLN A 44 -7.47 1.15 -15.08
C GLN A 44 -7.30 -0.36 -14.90
N GLY A 45 -8.28 -1.02 -14.28
CA GLY A 45 -8.29 -2.45 -14.03
C GLY A 45 -7.42 -2.90 -12.86
N ARG A 46 -6.94 -1.96 -12.03
CA ARG A 46 -6.16 -2.26 -10.82
C ARG A 46 -7.13 -2.71 -9.71
N ILE A 47 -6.74 -3.73 -8.96
CA ILE A 47 -7.49 -4.20 -7.80
C ILE A 47 -7.03 -3.43 -6.56
N TRP A 48 -8.01 -2.94 -5.80
CA TRP A 48 -7.89 -2.32 -4.50
C TRP A 48 -8.58 -3.22 -3.49
N PHE A 49 -7.83 -3.76 -2.53
CA PHE A 49 -8.38 -4.62 -1.50
C PHE A 49 -9.25 -3.83 -0.52
N GLY A 50 -10.34 -4.43 -0.05
CA GLY A 50 -11.21 -3.81 0.94
C GLY A 50 -10.49 -3.55 2.28
N GLY A 51 -10.44 -2.29 2.72
CA GLY A 51 -9.76 -1.86 3.94
C GLY A 51 -10.39 -2.34 5.25
N LEU A 52 -11.57 -2.97 5.22
CA LEU A 52 -12.24 -3.54 6.41
C LEU A 52 -11.93 -5.03 6.63
N GLN A 53 -11.00 -5.60 5.87
CA GLN A 53 -10.54 -6.97 6.10
C GLN A 53 -9.55 -7.02 7.27
N LYS A 54 -9.77 -7.95 8.21
CA LYS A 54 -8.87 -8.14 9.36
C LYS A 54 -7.57 -8.82 8.95
N PHE A 55 -6.44 -8.31 9.44
CA PHE A 55 -5.15 -8.96 9.24
C PHE A 55 -5.14 -10.37 9.87
N ASN A 56 -4.85 -11.39 9.06
CA ASN A 56 -4.72 -12.77 9.52
C ASN A 56 -3.31 -13.31 9.26
N ILE A 57 -2.50 -13.38 10.33
CA ILE A 57 -1.11 -13.82 10.23
C ILE A 57 -0.95 -15.31 9.88
N LYS A 58 -1.99 -16.13 10.05
CA LYS A 58 -1.95 -17.57 9.78
C LYS A 58 -2.37 -17.94 8.37
N ASP A 59 -2.88 -16.96 7.61
CA ASP A 59 -3.28 -17.15 6.24
C ASP A 59 -2.15 -16.63 5.33
N ASP A 60 -1.44 -17.57 4.70
CA ASP A 60 -0.31 -17.28 3.81
C ASP A 60 -0.77 -16.65 2.48
N ASP A 61 -2.07 -16.74 2.16
CA ASP A 61 -2.66 -16.13 0.95
C ASP A 61 -3.25 -14.73 1.23
N SER A 62 -3.25 -14.27 2.49
CA SER A 62 -3.74 -12.93 2.85
C SER A 62 -2.78 -11.85 2.36
N TRP A 63 -3.30 -10.81 1.69
CA TRP A 63 -2.53 -9.63 1.30
C TRP A 63 -2.22 -8.71 2.50
N GLY A 64 -2.96 -8.82 3.60
CA GLY A 64 -2.92 -7.89 4.71
C GLY A 64 -4.29 -7.64 5.34
N GLY A 65 -4.42 -6.49 5.98
CA GLY A 65 -5.65 -6.05 6.63
C GLY A 65 -5.40 -5.13 7.82
N TRP A 66 -6.48 -4.74 8.50
CA TRP A 66 -6.38 -3.93 9.70
C TRP A 66 -5.85 -4.72 10.89
N ILE A 67 -5.14 -4.04 11.78
CA ILE A 67 -4.56 -4.58 13.01
C ILE A 67 -5.24 -3.89 14.21
N GLY A 68 -5.47 -4.66 15.28
CA GLY A 68 -6.04 -4.11 16.52
C GLY A 68 -7.54 -3.87 16.42
N THR A 69 -7.95 -2.62 16.28
CA THR A 69 -9.36 -2.19 16.26
C THR A 69 -9.85 -2.08 14.82
N GLU A 70 -11.05 -2.63 14.55
CA GLU A 70 -11.68 -2.50 13.25
C GLU A 70 -11.96 -1.02 12.92
N PRO A 71 -11.50 -0.52 11.76
CA PRO A 71 -11.77 0.85 11.36
C PRO A 71 -13.26 1.10 11.17
N GLN A 72 -13.72 2.26 11.61
CA GLN A 72 -15.05 2.76 11.28
C GLN A 72 -15.06 3.30 9.84
N THR A 73 -16.26 3.47 9.28
CA THR A 73 -16.45 3.93 7.90
C THR A 73 -17.08 5.30 7.83
N ALA A 74 -16.79 6.03 6.76
CA ALA A 74 -17.47 7.26 6.42
C ALA A 74 -17.46 7.47 4.89
N GLU A 75 -18.40 8.25 4.37
CA GLU A 75 -18.54 8.61 2.96
C GLU A 75 -18.39 10.12 2.68
N VAL A 76 -17.36 10.50 1.92
CA VAL A 76 -17.25 11.86 1.37
C VAL A 76 -18.22 11.95 0.21
N LYS A 77 -19.30 12.74 0.32
CA LYS A 77 -20.37 12.74 -0.69
C LYS A 77 -19.99 13.50 -1.95
N ASN A 78 -19.23 14.58 -1.80
CA ASN A 78 -18.88 15.46 -2.89
C ASN A 78 -17.36 15.60 -2.96
N LEU A 79 -16.86 15.91 -4.15
CA LEU A 79 -15.50 16.37 -4.35
C LEU A 79 -15.56 17.68 -5.13
N THR A 80 -14.75 18.65 -4.71
CA THR A 80 -14.55 19.88 -5.49
C THR A 80 -13.96 19.54 -6.87
N ASP A 81 -14.14 20.43 -7.84
CA ASP A 81 -13.56 20.23 -9.18
C ASP A 81 -12.01 20.23 -9.14
N ALA A 82 -11.43 20.99 -8.21
CA ALA A 82 -9.99 20.98 -7.96
C ALA A 82 -9.53 19.61 -7.44
N ALA A 83 -10.27 19.02 -6.50
CA ALA A 83 -9.98 17.68 -5.98
C ALA A 83 -10.09 16.61 -7.07
N LYS A 84 -11.15 16.64 -7.89
CA LYS A 84 -11.31 15.72 -9.03
C LYS A 84 -10.14 15.85 -10.02
N ALA A 85 -9.78 17.08 -10.39
CA ALA A 85 -8.64 17.32 -11.28
C ALA A 85 -7.31 16.83 -10.69
N GLN A 86 -7.13 16.95 -9.38
CA GLN A 86 -5.96 16.41 -8.68
C GLN A 86 -5.93 14.87 -8.72
N ALA A 87 -7.06 14.20 -8.49
CA ALA A 87 -7.19 12.76 -8.60
C ALA A 87 -6.90 12.26 -10.03
N ASP A 88 -7.49 12.91 -11.05
CA ASP A 88 -7.29 12.59 -12.46
C ASP A 88 -5.82 12.72 -12.86
N LYS A 89 -5.17 13.82 -12.45
CA LYS A 89 -3.75 14.07 -12.71
C LYS A 89 -2.86 13.02 -12.06
N ALA A 90 -3.23 12.53 -10.88
CA ALA A 90 -2.52 11.47 -10.17
C ALA A 90 -2.85 10.07 -10.71
N GLY A 91 -3.89 9.93 -11.53
CA GLY A 91 -4.33 8.65 -12.10
C GLY A 91 -5.10 7.79 -11.10
N TYR A 92 -5.95 8.40 -10.26
CA TYR A 92 -6.83 7.70 -9.33
C TYR A 92 -8.30 7.96 -9.65
N ASP A 93 -9.12 6.91 -9.55
CA ASP A 93 -10.57 7.05 -9.65
C ASP A 93 -11.10 7.84 -8.46
N HIS A 94 -12.06 8.75 -8.71
CA HIS A 94 -12.67 9.58 -7.66
C HIS A 94 -13.33 8.74 -6.57
N ALA A 95 -13.84 7.55 -6.94
CA ALA A 95 -14.48 6.59 -6.03
C ALA A 95 -13.59 6.21 -4.84
N ILE A 96 -12.27 6.25 -4.98
CA ILE A 96 -11.33 5.98 -3.88
C ILE A 96 -11.48 7.04 -2.78
N PHE A 97 -11.62 8.31 -3.14
CA PHE A 97 -11.73 9.43 -2.20
C PHE A 97 -13.13 9.59 -1.59
N HIS A 98 -14.13 8.90 -2.14
CA HIS A 98 -15.49 8.89 -1.61
C HIS A 98 -15.67 7.97 -0.40
N THR A 99 -14.75 7.03 -0.16
CA THR A 99 -14.85 6.07 0.95
C THR A 99 -13.68 6.20 1.90
N VAL A 100 -13.96 6.09 3.20
CA VAL A 100 -13.00 6.44 4.25
C VAL A 100 -13.03 5.43 5.38
N SER A 101 -11.84 5.03 5.83
CA SER A 101 -11.61 4.28 7.08
C SER A 101 -11.06 5.22 8.14
N TRP A 102 -11.63 5.21 9.35
CA TRP A 102 -11.20 6.08 10.44
C TRP A 102 -11.29 5.39 11.81
N ALA A 103 -10.63 5.96 12.83
CA ALA A 103 -10.71 5.48 14.21
C ALA A 103 -11.04 6.64 15.16
N LYS A 104 -11.80 6.33 16.21
CA LYS A 104 -12.16 7.31 17.24
C LYS A 104 -10.99 7.50 18.19
N TYR A 105 -10.45 8.71 18.29
CA TYR A 105 -9.40 9.03 19.26
C TYR A 105 -9.82 8.62 20.70
N PRO A 106 -8.96 7.93 21.48
CA PRO A 106 -7.52 7.70 21.25
C PRO A 106 -7.16 6.45 20.43
N ASP A 107 -8.13 5.75 19.86
CA ASP A 107 -7.84 4.61 18.98
C ASP A 107 -7.16 5.08 17.68
N THR A 108 -6.38 4.17 17.10
CA THR A 108 -5.62 4.41 15.87
C THR A 108 -6.11 3.54 14.73
N VAL A 109 -5.93 3.99 13.50
CA VAL A 109 -6.10 3.12 12.33
C VAL A 109 -4.77 2.45 12.03
N GLN A 110 -4.72 1.11 12.10
CA GLN A 110 -3.50 0.35 11.82
C GLN A 110 -3.72 -0.64 10.70
N MET A 111 -2.75 -0.74 9.79
CA MET A 111 -2.77 -1.67 8.66
C MET A 111 -1.45 -2.44 8.62
N GLY A 112 -1.54 -3.76 8.45
CA GLY A 112 -0.40 -4.60 8.08
C GLY A 112 -0.58 -5.09 6.65
N LEU A 113 0.45 -4.96 5.82
CA LEU A 113 0.42 -5.36 4.41
C LEU A 113 1.54 -6.35 4.12
N ARG A 114 1.23 -7.55 3.61
CA ARG A 114 2.21 -8.59 3.30
C ARG A 114 2.99 -8.28 2.02
N THR A 115 3.88 -7.32 2.09
CA THR A 115 4.69 -6.86 0.96
C THR A 115 5.88 -7.79 0.67
N GLY A 116 6.28 -8.60 1.65
CA GLY A 116 7.60 -9.24 1.65
C GLY A 116 8.72 -8.22 1.90
N ASN A 117 9.94 -8.73 2.08
CA ASN A 117 11.10 -7.89 2.36
C ASN A 117 11.48 -7.04 1.13
N GLY A 118 11.80 -5.77 1.34
CA GLY A 118 12.14 -4.91 0.22
C GLY A 118 12.07 -3.42 0.51
N VAL A 119 12.11 -2.65 -0.58
CA VAL A 119 11.99 -1.19 -0.54
C VAL A 119 10.80 -0.80 -1.41
N PHE A 120 9.94 0.06 -0.90
CA PHE A 120 8.64 0.41 -1.48
C PHE A 120 8.41 1.93 -1.48
N ASP A 121 7.65 2.41 -2.46
CA ASP A 121 7.01 3.72 -2.39
C ASP A 121 5.59 3.52 -1.87
N VAL A 122 5.19 4.34 -0.89
CA VAL A 122 3.87 4.29 -0.25
C VAL A 122 3.12 5.58 -0.52
N THR A 123 1.96 5.48 -1.15
CA THR A 123 1.05 6.61 -1.36
C THR A 123 -0.10 6.54 -0.36
N TYR A 124 -0.27 7.62 0.40
CA TYR A 124 -1.42 7.89 1.25
C TYR A 124 -2.42 8.78 0.51
N LEU A 125 -3.69 8.42 0.56
CA LEU A 125 -4.79 9.11 -0.11
C LEU A 125 -5.90 9.39 0.92
N VAL A 126 -6.44 10.60 0.90
CA VAL A 126 -7.58 10.97 1.75
C VAL A 126 -8.50 11.96 1.04
N GLY A 127 -9.80 11.76 1.18
CA GLY A 127 -10.82 12.80 0.99
C GLY A 127 -11.38 13.23 2.35
N GLU A 128 -11.60 14.52 2.54
CA GLU A 128 -12.11 15.10 3.80
C GLU A 128 -13.45 15.81 3.56
N HIS A 129 -14.36 15.71 4.53
CA HIS A 129 -15.68 16.35 4.50
C HIS A 129 -16.17 16.74 5.90
N TRP A 130 -15.86 15.96 6.92
CA TRP A 130 -16.47 16.04 8.25
C TRP A 130 -15.74 16.95 9.22
N SER A 131 -14.44 17.12 9.05
CA SER A 131 -13.60 17.99 9.88
C SER A 131 -12.57 18.71 9.03
N PRO A 132 -13.05 19.51 8.06
CA PRO A 132 -12.20 20.21 7.11
C PRO A 132 -11.23 21.13 7.85
N ASP A 133 -9.95 21.05 7.50
CA ASP A 133 -8.84 21.79 8.12
C ASP A 133 -8.75 21.62 9.67
N ASN A 134 -9.46 20.63 10.23
CA ASN A 134 -9.64 20.47 11.68
C ASN A 134 -9.37 19.03 12.16
N ARG A 135 -8.96 18.12 11.27
CA ARG A 135 -8.54 16.76 11.64
C ARG A 135 -7.03 16.67 11.70
N GLY A 136 -6.47 16.53 12.90
CA GLY A 136 -5.04 16.51 13.18
C GLY A 136 -4.54 15.15 13.66
N PHE A 137 -3.54 14.58 12.98
CA PHE A 137 -2.95 13.28 13.33
C PHE A 137 -1.55 13.14 12.74
N ASP A 138 -0.82 12.12 13.17
CA ASP A 138 0.45 11.72 12.60
C ASP A 138 0.28 10.48 11.70
N ILE A 139 1.14 10.37 10.70
CA ILE A 139 1.22 9.19 9.82
C ILE A 139 2.54 8.49 10.08
N PHE A 140 2.46 7.23 10.48
CA PHE A 140 3.61 6.37 10.70
C PHE A 140 3.66 5.26 9.65
N ILE A 141 4.87 4.97 9.17
CA ILE A 141 5.17 3.82 8.32
C ILE A 141 6.43 3.15 8.88
N GLU A 142 6.38 1.84 9.15
CA GLU A 142 7.49 1.10 9.78
C GLU A 142 8.02 1.79 11.05
N ASP A 143 7.10 2.22 11.92
CA ASP A 143 7.34 2.96 13.16
C ASP A 143 7.99 4.37 13.02
N GLU A 144 8.32 4.79 11.80
CA GLU A 144 8.81 6.15 11.52
C GLU A 144 7.64 7.12 11.32
N ASN A 145 7.65 8.27 11.99
CA ASN A 145 6.68 9.34 11.76
C ASN A 145 7.01 10.09 10.46
N VAL A 146 6.42 9.65 9.35
CA VAL A 146 6.70 10.15 8.01
C VAL A 146 5.92 11.43 7.66
N ALA A 147 4.85 11.73 8.40
CA ALA A 147 4.12 13.00 8.29
C ALA A 147 3.67 13.47 9.69
N PRO A 148 4.58 14.09 10.46
CA PRO A 148 4.25 14.64 11.77
C PRO A 148 3.32 15.85 11.63
N LEU A 149 2.41 16.01 12.59
CA LEU A 149 1.46 17.11 12.69
C LEU A 149 0.62 17.27 11.42
N TYR A 150 0.27 16.17 10.76
CA TYR A 150 -0.54 16.20 9.56
C TYR A 150 -1.95 16.72 9.88
N VAL A 151 -2.48 17.55 8.97
CA VAL A 151 -3.83 18.11 9.01
C VAL A 151 -4.52 17.72 7.72
N ALA A 152 -5.69 17.09 7.82
CA ALA A 152 -6.51 16.74 6.65
C ALA A 152 -6.95 17.99 5.87
N PRO A 153 -7.20 17.87 4.55
CA PRO A 153 -7.50 19.03 3.70
C PRO A 153 -8.87 19.65 4.01
N GLY A 154 -9.24 20.66 3.22
CA GLY A 154 -10.52 21.35 3.35
C GLY A 154 -11.73 20.50 2.99
N ALA A 155 -12.91 21.11 3.03
CA ALA A 155 -14.17 20.40 2.79
C ALA A 155 -14.28 19.95 1.33
N ASP A 156 -14.58 18.67 1.12
CA ASP A 156 -14.68 18.03 -0.20
C ASP A 156 -13.36 18.09 -1.00
N GLU A 157 -12.23 18.30 -0.31
CA GLU A 157 -10.89 18.30 -0.87
C GLU A 157 -10.18 16.98 -0.64
N ILE A 158 -9.06 16.78 -1.36
CA ILE A 158 -8.24 15.58 -1.24
C ILE A 158 -6.79 15.95 -0.98
N ASP A 159 -6.07 15.04 -0.30
CA ASP A 159 -4.62 15.06 -0.25
C ASP A 159 -4.05 13.73 -0.72
N ILE A 160 -2.88 13.81 -1.36
CA ILE A 160 -2.13 12.69 -1.93
C ILE A 160 -0.67 12.86 -1.53
N LYS A 161 -0.20 12.04 -0.60
CA LYS A 161 1.20 12.04 -0.15
C LYS A 161 1.94 10.79 -0.59
N ILE A 162 3.15 10.95 -1.13
CA ILE A 162 4.00 9.83 -1.53
C ILE A 162 5.25 9.83 -0.64
N PHE A 163 5.42 8.75 0.11
CA PHE A 163 6.59 8.45 0.93
C PHE A 163 7.47 7.46 0.18
N LYS A 164 8.72 7.84 -0.08
CA LYS A 164 9.61 7.07 -0.95
C LYS A 164 10.59 6.23 -0.16
N ASN A 165 10.99 5.11 -0.75
CA ASN A 165 12.06 4.24 -0.25
C ASN A 165 11.84 3.70 1.19
N VAL A 166 10.60 3.35 1.53
CA VAL A 166 10.25 2.68 2.78
C VAL A 166 10.83 1.27 2.77
N SER A 167 11.60 0.91 3.78
CA SER A 167 12.31 -0.38 3.84
C SER A 167 11.62 -1.35 4.80
N VAL A 168 11.20 -2.50 4.30
CA VAL A 168 10.50 -3.57 5.03
C VAL A 168 11.43 -4.76 5.21
N THR A 169 11.60 -5.23 6.44
CA THR A 169 12.61 -6.27 6.78
C THR A 169 12.04 -7.58 7.32
N ASP A 170 10.80 -7.56 7.80
CA ASP A 170 10.09 -8.72 8.37
C ASP A 170 9.00 -9.29 7.45
N GLY A 171 8.78 -8.63 6.32
CA GLY A 171 7.86 -9.04 5.28
C GLY A 171 6.47 -8.41 5.37
N VAL A 172 6.22 -7.59 6.39
CA VAL A 172 4.94 -6.89 6.60
C VAL A 172 5.21 -5.39 6.70
N LEU A 173 4.68 -4.61 5.77
CA LEU A 173 4.69 -3.16 5.88
C LEU A 173 3.57 -2.74 6.83
N ASN A 174 3.95 -1.99 7.86
CA ASN A 174 3.06 -1.50 8.90
C ASN A 174 2.76 -0.01 8.68
N LEU A 175 1.47 0.34 8.69
CA LEU A 175 1.02 1.72 8.73
C LEU A 175 0.23 1.95 10.01
N ASN A 176 0.42 3.12 10.62
CA ASN A 176 -0.36 3.56 11.77
C ASN A 176 -0.72 5.03 11.60
N PHE A 177 -1.99 5.35 11.77
CA PHE A 177 -2.51 6.72 11.76
C PHE A 177 -3.06 7.04 13.15
N ALA A 178 -2.47 8.03 13.83
CA ALA A 178 -2.74 8.28 15.24
C ALA A 178 -3.00 9.77 15.50
N GLY A 179 -4.13 10.07 16.14
CA GLY A 179 -4.49 11.44 16.53
C GLY A 179 -3.39 12.12 17.35
N ASN A 180 -3.13 13.40 17.07
CA ASN A 180 -2.06 14.15 17.72
C ASN A 180 -2.55 15.52 18.23
N GLU A 181 -2.62 15.67 19.56
CA GLU A 181 -3.04 16.90 20.23
C GLU A 181 -2.12 18.10 19.92
N GLU A 182 -0.84 17.87 19.61
CA GLU A 182 0.13 18.92 19.27
C GLU A 182 -0.19 19.63 17.93
N THR A 183 -1.07 19.05 17.12
CA THR A 183 -1.58 19.70 15.90
C THR A 183 -2.42 20.95 16.21
N GLY A 184 -2.91 21.08 17.44
CA GLY A 184 -3.83 22.14 17.85
C GLY A 184 -5.22 22.04 17.22
N LYS A 185 -5.58 20.88 16.63
CA LYS A 185 -6.84 20.65 15.94
C LYS A 185 -7.89 20.03 16.87
N GLY A 186 -9.16 20.29 16.57
CA GLY A 186 -10.29 19.86 17.42
C GLY A 186 -10.78 18.44 17.16
N ASP A 187 -10.55 17.91 15.95
CA ASP A 187 -10.80 16.50 15.63
C ASP A 187 -9.45 15.78 15.52
N LEU A 188 -9.29 14.67 16.26
CA LEU A 188 -8.08 13.85 16.28
C LEU A 188 -8.32 12.44 15.74
N ASN A 189 -9.49 12.21 15.14
CA ASN A 189 -9.85 10.92 14.57
C ASN A 189 -9.03 10.67 13.29
N ALA A 190 -7.98 9.88 13.37
CA ALA A 190 -7.12 9.61 12.22
C ALA A 190 -7.87 8.84 11.11
N THR A 191 -7.49 9.05 9.85
CA THR A 191 -8.29 8.60 8.70
C THR A 191 -7.49 8.34 7.43
N PHE A 192 -8.00 7.49 6.53
CA PHE A 192 -7.51 7.32 5.16
C PHE A 192 -8.63 6.92 4.19
N SER A 193 -8.49 7.29 2.93
CA SER A 193 -9.35 6.85 1.82
C SER A 193 -8.71 5.74 0.98
N GLY A 194 -7.40 5.78 0.83
CA GLY A 194 -6.67 4.71 0.16
C GLY A 194 -5.20 4.67 0.51
N ILE A 195 -4.61 3.51 0.32
CA ILE A 195 -3.18 3.25 0.49
C ILE A 195 -2.70 2.49 -0.76
N GLU A 196 -1.61 2.93 -1.38
CA GLU A 196 -0.97 2.21 -2.48
C GLU A 196 0.50 1.96 -2.13
N VAL A 197 0.94 0.70 -2.21
CA VAL A 197 2.31 0.27 -1.92
C VAL A 197 2.90 -0.40 -3.16
N ILE A 198 3.96 0.21 -3.69
CA ILE A 198 4.60 -0.22 -4.93
C ILE A 198 6.07 -0.53 -4.66
N PRO A 199 6.58 -1.71 -5.04
CA PRO A 199 8.01 -1.99 -4.96
C PRO A 199 8.83 -0.99 -5.78
N VAL A 200 9.89 -0.42 -5.20
CA VAL A 200 10.80 0.46 -5.92
C VAL A 200 11.37 -0.26 -7.14
N GLY A 201 11.40 0.41 -8.28
CA GLY A 201 11.82 -0.15 -9.57
C GLY A 201 10.71 -0.75 -10.42
N LYS A 202 9.50 -0.96 -9.88
CA LYS A 202 8.30 -1.33 -10.67
C LYS A 202 7.55 -0.13 -11.25
N GLY A 203 7.95 1.09 -10.87
CA GLY A 203 7.32 2.34 -11.29
C GLY A 203 6.09 2.66 -10.47
N THR A 204 6.03 3.87 -9.90
CA THR A 204 4.80 4.44 -9.33
C THR A 204 3.70 4.51 -10.40
N ALA A 205 2.43 4.64 -10.01
CA ALA A 205 1.29 4.88 -10.91
C ALA A 205 1.46 6.09 -11.88
N VAL A 206 2.53 6.88 -11.70
CA VAL A 206 2.96 7.94 -12.59
C VAL A 206 3.59 7.37 -13.87
N ASN A 207 2.91 7.64 -14.99
CA ASN A 207 3.31 7.37 -16.37
C ASN A 207 4.84 7.34 -16.59
N PRO A 208 5.44 6.20 -17.00
CA PRO A 208 6.88 6.07 -17.28
C PRO A 208 7.43 7.11 -18.27
N LYS A 209 6.57 7.70 -19.13
CA LYS A 209 6.96 8.77 -20.06
C LYS A 209 7.32 10.08 -19.37
N ALA A 210 6.72 10.41 -18.23
CA ALA A 210 7.03 11.62 -17.49
C ALA A 210 8.44 11.57 -16.87
N LYS A 211 8.86 10.39 -16.40
CA LYS A 211 10.20 10.15 -15.83
C LYS A 211 11.30 10.19 -16.89
N LEU A 212 11.04 9.71 -18.10
CA LEU A 212 11.99 9.86 -19.22
C LEU A 212 12.11 11.32 -19.67
N ALA A 213 10.99 12.05 -19.76
CA ALA A 213 11.00 13.45 -20.20
C ALA A 213 11.81 14.37 -19.25
N SER A 214 11.77 14.14 -17.93
CA SER A 214 12.54 14.96 -16.98
C SER A 214 14.05 14.69 -17.07
N VAL A 215 14.46 13.42 -17.21
CA VAL A 215 15.88 13.04 -17.34
C VAL A 215 16.48 13.58 -18.62
N TRP A 216 15.75 13.54 -19.75
CA TRP A 216 16.21 14.14 -21.01
C TRP A 216 16.28 15.67 -20.97
N ALA A 217 15.43 16.33 -20.18
CA ALA A 217 15.46 17.78 -20.02
C ALA A 217 16.66 18.26 -19.17
N GLU A 218 17.10 17.46 -18.19
CA GLU A 218 18.30 17.71 -17.39
C GLU A 218 19.59 17.49 -18.20
N ILE A 219 19.66 16.42 -18.99
CA ILE A 219 20.82 16.14 -19.85
C ILE A 219 21.03 17.23 -20.90
N LYS A 220 19.97 17.87 -21.41
CA LYS A 220 20.09 18.96 -22.40
C LYS A 220 20.53 20.30 -21.80
N LYS A 221 20.58 20.43 -20.47
CA LYS A 221 20.99 21.66 -19.78
C LYS A 221 22.44 21.64 -19.31
N ASN A 222 23.10 20.49 -19.39
CA ASN A 222 24.54 20.32 -19.17
C ASN A 222 25.27 20.13 -20.49
#